data_AF-A0A7Y4RFT6-F1
#
_entry.id   AF-A0A7Y4RFT6-F1
#
_cell.length_a   1.000
_cell.length_b   1.000
_cell.length_c   1.000
_cell.angle_alpha   90.00
_cell.angle_beta   90.00
_cell.angle_gamma   90.00
#
_symmetry.space_group_name_H-M   'P 1'
#
loop_
_entity.id
_entity.type
_entity.pdbx_description
1 polymer ?
#
loop_
_entity_poly.entity_id
_entity_poly.type
_entity_poly.pdbx_seq_one_letter_code
_entity_poly.pdbx_strand_id
1 'polypeptide(L)'
;MSSISKKYFLLFLLALLSISAIFFKMKGDSPVIPVIPTVVVTPSPTFTPARIPETISIEDGTLKDSIIAAGDYLVRQQLANGELPYQVDFMSGERAYSPSYIRLVAGTGSIYTVCRVSGDSKYCNAGDSALDHYLEFLVSEPEKFKGICLYTEGSCQLSGSALTVDAIYKRWQGTGNFFLKDINLLDTAVDLGLFIISMRKPEGDFYHSFDPHFAGTVNPDYFSAFSSGEALLALMELYEMTGNDFWLTQAREVNAYMITQPVTEDHWHSYAFSMLARLSSLTSEDKEYAVGIANTVINGQVRSLDPRNTSIATATKVESLAALAQAFYLSGGEYEWLDSDLRAFTTFVQARQLPANNCNWEITKDITTKYGGGIFSSCDDASIRIDGIQHWVNGVTAYLEYQSMIKVK
;
A
#
# COMPACT_ATOMS: atom_id res chain seq x y z
N MET A 1 27.81 -18.57 -55.55
CA MET A 1 26.87 -17.64 -56.21
C MET A 1 27.61 -16.83 -57.27
N SER A 2 27.14 -16.88 -58.52
CA SER A 2 27.75 -16.18 -59.67
C SER A 2 27.73 -14.64 -59.50
N SER A 3 28.72 -13.95 -60.09
CA SER A 3 28.87 -12.48 -60.11
C SER A 3 27.58 -11.74 -60.51
N ILE A 4 26.73 -12.37 -61.32
CA ILE A 4 25.45 -11.84 -61.76
C ILE A 4 24.44 -11.76 -60.60
N SER A 5 24.45 -12.72 -59.68
CA SER A 5 23.54 -12.78 -58.53
C SER A 5 23.84 -11.72 -57.45
N LYS A 6 25.08 -11.21 -57.36
CA LYS A 6 25.45 -10.13 -56.43
C LYS A 6 24.95 -8.76 -56.88
N LYS A 7 24.91 -8.49 -58.19
CA LYS A 7 24.40 -7.22 -58.74
C LYS A 7 22.90 -7.06 -58.54
N TYR A 8 22.12 -8.14 -58.72
CA TYR A 8 20.67 -8.10 -58.49
C TYR A 8 20.31 -8.00 -57.01
N PHE A 9 21.10 -8.59 -56.12
CA PHE A 9 20.90 -8.46 -54.67
C PHE A 9 21.17 -7.03 -54.18
N LEU A 10 22.20 -6.36 -54.71
CA LEU A 10 22.53 -4.98 -54.34
C LEU A 10 21.50 -3.97 -54.87
N LEU A 11 20.96 -4.20 -56.07
CA LEU A 11 19.87 -3.38 -56.65
C LEU A 11 18.56 -3.56 -55.88
N PHE A 12 18.27 -4.76 -55.38
CA PHE A 12 17.09 -5.03 -54.56
C PHE A 12 17.17 -4.35 -53.18
N LEU A 13 18.34 -4.33 -52.55
CA LEU A 13 18.60 -3.62 -51.28
C LEU A 13 18.49 -2.10 -51.43
N LEU A 14 18.97 -1.53 -52.54
CA LEU A 14 18.85 -0.10 -52.83
C LEU A 14 17.41 0.32 -53.14
N ALA A 15 16.61 -0.54 -53.77
CA ALA A 15 15.18 -0.31 -53.98
C ALA A 15 14.36 -0.36 -52.68
N LEU A 16 14.70 -1.26 -51.75
CA LEU A 16 14.08 -1.31 -50.42
C LEU A 16 14.41 -0.08 -49.57
N LEU A 17 15.65 0.41 -49.63
CA LEU A 17 16.08 1.62 -48.90
C LEU A 17 15.42 2.91 -49.42
N SER A 18 15.10 2.97 -50.72
CA SER A 18 14.43 4.12 -51.33
C SER A 18 12.91 4.12 -51.08
N ILE A 19 12.27 2.96 -50.92
CA ILE A 19 10.86 2.87 -50.51
C ILE A 19 10.70 3.23 -49.02
N SER A 20 11.64 2.84 -48.14
CA SER A 20 11.62 3.24 -46.72
C SER A 20 11.85 4.74 -46.50
N ALA A 21 12.63 5.40 -47.38
CA ALA A 21 12.87 6.84 -47.29
C ALA A 21 11.68 7.69 -47.75
N ILE A 22 10.78 7.13 -48.57
CA ILE A 22 9.54 7.81 -49.00
C ILE A 22 8.44 7.65 -47.94
N PHE A 23 8.35 6.51 -47.25
CA PHE A 23 7.41 6.33 -46.13
C PHE A 23 7.74 7.18 -44.90
N PHE A 24 9.02 7.46 -44.65
CA PHE A 24 9.44 8.34 -43.55
C PHE A 24 9.22 9.84 -43.81
N LYS A 25 8.89 10.24 -45.05
CA LYS A 25 8.75 11.66 -45.44
C LYS A 25 7.29 12.14 -45.52
N MET A 26 6.31 11.27 -45.27
CA MET A 26 4.87 11.60 -45.36
C MET A 26 4.10 11.55 -44.03
N LYS A 27 4.77 11.36 -42.88
CA LYS A 27 4.22 11.70 -41.56
C LYS A 27 4.89 12.96 -41.04
N GLY A 28 4.47 14.10 -41.59
CA GLY A 28 4.68 15.39 -40.97
C GLY A 28 3.68 15.59 -39.84
N ASP A 29 3.79 14.78 -38.78
CA ASP A 29 3.30 15.22 -37.47
C ASP A 29 4.45 16.01 -36.87
N SER A 30 4.27 17.33 -36.81
CA SER A 30 5.12 18.21 -36.02
C SER A 30 5.35 17.56 -34.64
N PRO A 31 6.56 17.61 -34.06
CA PRO A 31 6.75 17.15 -32.71
C PRO A 31 5.72 17.87 -31.83
N VAL A 32 4.82 17.10 -31.23
CA VAL A 32 3.96 17.60 -30.16
C VAL A 32 4.94 17.99 -29.07
N ILE A 33 5.20 19.28 -28.96
CA ILE A 33 5.89 19.83 -27.80
C ILE A 33 5.03 19.35 -26.62
N PRO A 34 5.58 18.56 -25.68
CA PRO A 34 4.84 18.21 -24.49
C PRO A 34 4.38 19.53 -23.88
N VAL A 35 3.06 19.72 -23.82
CA VAL A 35 2.47 20.83 -23.09
C VAL A 35 2.97 20.65 -21.67
N ILE A 36 3.97 21.44 -21.28
CA ILE A 36 4.34 21.60 -19.88
C ILE A 36 3.02 21.99 -19.22
N PRO A 37 2.43 21.14 -18.36
CA PRO A 37 1.19 21.50 -17.70
C PRO A 37 1.46 22.84 -17.04
N THR A 38 0.69 23.85 -17.41
CA THR A 38 0.72 25.14 -16.73
C THR A 38 0.42 24.81 -15.28
N VAL A 39 1.44 24.84 -14.44
CA VAL A 39 1.30 24.61 -13.01
C VAL A 39 0.44 25.76 -12.53
N VAL A 40 -0.86 25.50 -12.40
CA VAL A 40 -1.71 26.31 -11.53
C VAL A 40 -0.98 26.29 -10.20
N VAL A 41 -0.57 27.47 -9.74
CA VAL A 41 0.12 27.63 -8.46
C VAL A 41 -0.86 27.15 -7.40
N THR A 42 -0.77 25.86 -7.08
CA THR A 42 -1.45 25.26 -5.94
C THR A 42 -0.87 25.92 -4.69
N PRO A 43 -1.71 26.26 -3.71
CA PRO A 43 -1.22 26.82 -2.46
C PRO A 43 -0.19 25.86 -1.87
N SER A 44 1.04 26.35 -1.65
CA SER A 44 2.07 25.59 -0.94
C SER A 44 1.55 25.26 0.47
N PRO A 45 1.89 24.09 1.03
CA PRO A 45 1.44 23.73 2.37
C PRO A 45 1.94 24.76 3.38
N THR A 46 1.03 25.54 3.96
CA THR A 46 1.31 26.35 5.14
C THR A 46 1.65 25.43 6.32
N PHE A 47 2.86 25.52 6.84
CA PHE A 47 3.30 24.71 7.97
C PHE A 47 2.42 25.00 9.20
N THR A 48 1.75 23.97 9.69
CA THR A 48 0.94 23.99 10.92
C THR A 48 1.56 22.97 11.87
N PRO A 49 1.68 23.25 13.18
CA PRO A 49 2.27 22.30 14.12
C PRO A 49 1.53 20.95 14.09
N ALA A 50 2.31 19.89 14.21
CA ALA A 50 1.84 18.50 14.30
C ALA A 50 0.69 18.32 15.29
N ARG A 51 -0.34 17.55 14.90
CA ARG A 51 -1.43 17.17 15.80
C ARG A 51 -0.98 16.10 16.81
N ILE A 52 -1.80 15.86 17.83
CA ILE A 52 -1.71 14.67 18.70
C ILE A 52 -2.48 13.54 18.00
N PRO A 53 -1.96 12.29 17.95
CA PRO A 53 -2.66 11.20 17.29
C PRO A 53 -3.93 10.83 18.02
N GLU A 54 -5.05 10.81 17.29
CA GLU A 54 -6.29 10.21 17.78
C GLU A 54 -6.22 8.69 17.55
N THR A 55 -6.46 7.91 18.60
CA THR A 55 -6.44 6.45 18.52
C THR A 55 -7.68 5.87 19.21
N ILE A 56 -8.19 4.77 18.66
CA ILE A 56 -9.31 4.04 19.23
C ILE A 56 -8.74 2.94 20.12
N SER A 57 -9.23 2.86 21.37
CA SER A 57 -8.80 1.83 22.32
C SER A 57 -9.28 0.45 21.87
N ILE A 58 -8.41 -0.56 22.03
CA ILE A 58 -8.70 -1.95 21.69
C ILE A 58 -8.69 -2.77 22.98
N GLU A 59 -9.83 -3.42 23.25
CA GLU A 59 -9.98 -4.33 24.39
C GLU A 59 -9.07 -5.56 24.26
N ASP A 60 -8.66 -6.10 25.41
CA ASP A 60 -7.90 -7.34 25.44
C ASP A 60 -8.76 -8.53 24.97
N GLY A 61 -8.12 -9.48 24.29
CA GLY A 61 -8.79 -10.67 23.77
C GLY A 61 -7.96 -11.40 22.73
N THR A 62 -8.46 -12.55 22.27
CA THR A 62 -7.72 -13.48 21.40
C THR A 62 -7.30 -12.88 20.06
N LEU A 63 -8.06 -11.91 19.52
CA LEU A 63 -7.69 -11.20 18.29
C LEU A 63 -6.55 -10.19 18.53
N LYS A 64 -6.53 -9.53 19.69
CA LYS A 64 -5.39 -8.68 20.11
C LYS A 64 -4.14 -9.53 20.31
N ASP A 65 -4.27 -10.70 20.95
CA ASP A 65 -3.17 -11.66 21.10
C ASP A 65 -2.64 -12.13 19.73
N SER A 66 -3.54 -12.30 18.74
CA SER A 66 -3.17 -12.63 17.37
C SER A 66 -2.35 -11.53 16.69
N ILE A 67 -2.69 -10.26 16.89
CA ILE A 67 -1.90 -9.10 16.41
C ILE A 67 -0.50 -9.12 17.06
N ILE A 68 -0.43 -9.32 18.37
CA ILE A 68 0.82 -9.38 19.14
C ILE A 68 1.70 -10.54 18.66
N ALA A 69 1.12 -11.72 18.43
CA ALA A 69 1.83 -12.88 17.90
C ALA A 69 2.43 -12.60 16.50
N ALA A 70 1.69 -11.90 15.64
CA ALA A 70 2.18 -11.48 14.33
C ALA A 70 3.37 -10.50 14.44
N GLY A 71 3.30 -9.52 15.34
CA GLY A 71 4.46 -8.64 15.60
C GLY A 71 5.65 -9.39 16.17
N ASP A 72 5.42 -10.35 17.06
CA ASP A 72 6.45 -11.21 17.63
C ASP A 72 7.18 -12.02 16.53
N TYR A 73 6.45 -12.48 15.51
CA TYR A 73 7.03 -13.09 14.33
C TYR A 73 7.94 -12.10 13.57
N LEU A 74 7.45 -10.88 13.30
CA LEU A 74 8.22 -9.86 12.57
C LEU A 74 9.52 -9.51 13.29
N VAL A 75 9.46 -9.27 14.61
CA VAL A 75 10.64 -8.97 15.43
C VAL A 75 11.64 -10.13 15.40
N ARG A 76 11.18 -11.39 15.49
CA ARG A 76 12.07 -12.57 15.41
C ARG A 76 12.76 -12.72 14.06
N GLN A 77 12.10 -12.33 12.98
CA GLN A 77 12.61 -12.55 11.62
C GLN A 77 13.38 -11.36 11.04
N GLN A 78 13.30 -10.19 11.68
CA GLN A 78 14.06 -9.00 11.33
C GLN A 78 15.57 -9.26 11.40
N LEU A 79 16.30 -8.77 10.39
CA LEU A 79 17.75 -8.83 10.36
C LEU A 79 18.38 -7.71 11.21
N ALA A 80 19.65 -7.86 11.56
CA ALA A 80 20.34 -6.92 12.45
C ALA A 80 20.45 -5.48 11.87
N ASN A 81 20.35 -5.32 10.55
CA ASN A 81 20.31 -4.03 9.86
C ASN A 81 18.88 -3.42 9.82
N GLY A 82 17.88 -4.06 10.43
CA GLY A 82 16.49 -3.62 10.40
C GLY A 82 15.64 -4.20 9.28
N GLU A 83 16.25 -4.85 8.28
CA GLU A 83 15.55 -5.41 7.12
C GLU A 83 14.58 -6.54 7.54
N LEU A 84 13.34 -6.45 7.07
CA LEU A 84 12.31 -7.47 7.27
C LEU A 84 12.41 -8.57 6.21
N PRO A 85 12.01 -9.83 6.50
CA PRO A 85 11.93 -10.85 5.47
C PRO A 85 10.79 -10.55 4.49
N TYR A 86 11.04 -10.57 3.18
CA TYR A 86 9.94 -10.48 2.22
C TYR A 86 9.03 -11.72 2.28
N GLN A 87 9.65 -12.91 2.23
CA GLN A 87 8.96 -14.18 2.28
C GLN A 87 9.85 -15.24 2.91
N VAL A 88 9.28 -16.07 3.78
CA VAL A 88 9.94 -17.21 4.42
C VAL A 88 9.08 -18.46 4.29
N ASP A 89 9.63 -19.54 3.77
CA ASP A 89 8.99 -20.86 3.85
C ASP A 89 9.25 -21.44 5.25
N PHE A 90 8.22 -21.70 6.05
CA PHE A 90 8.43 -22.16 7.43
C PHE A 90 8.76 -23.66 7.54
N MET A 91 8.62 -24.43 6.45
CA MET A 91 8.95 -25.84 6.39
C MET A 91 10.42 -26.06 6.04
N SER A 92 10.93 -25.36 5.03
CA SER A 92 12.35 -25.42 4.63
C SER A 92 13.22 -24.41 5.37
N GLY A 93 12.62 -23.31 5.81
CA GLY A 93 13.31 -22.16 6.37
C GLY A 93 13.97 -21.24 5.35
N GLU A 94 13.75 -21.48 4.06
CA GLU A 94 14.29 -20.66 2.97
C GLU A 94 13.64 -19.27 2.93
N ARG A 95 14.45 -18.27 2.57
CA ARG A 95 14.01 -16.89 2.35
C ARG A 95 14.04 -16.56 0.87
N ALA A 96 13.07 -15.78 0.39
CA ALA A 96 13.10 -15.28 -0.97
C ALA A 96 14.31 -14.34 -1.19
N TYR A 97 14.99 -14.49 -2.34
CA TYR A 97 16.18 -13.71 -2.68
C TYR A 97 15.90 -12.32 -3.27
N SER A 98 14.69 -12.08 -3.82
CA SER A 98 14.32 -10.81 -4.45
C SER A 98 13.17 -10.19 -3.67
N PRO A 99 13.47 -9.30 -2.70
CA PRO A 99 12.44 -8.67 -1.89
C PRO A 99 11.76 -7.52 -2.62
N SER A 100 10.46 -7.32 -2.36
CA SER A 100 9.75 -6.10 -2.76
C SER A 100 9.80 -5.09 -1.62
N TYR A 101 10.61 -4.04 -1.79
CA TYR A 101 10.81 -2.99 -0.77
C TYR A 101 9.53 -2.22 -0.44
N ILE A 102 8.62 -2.09 -1.41
CA ILE A 102 7.29 -1.49 -1.22
C ILE A 102 6.48 -2.28 -0.20
N ARG A 103 6.48 -3.62 -0.30
CA ARG A 103 5.78 -4.48 0.66
C ARG A 103 6.50 -4.53 2.01
N LEU A 104 7.81 -4.40 2.01
CA LEU A 104 8.60 -4.35 3.23
C LEU A 104 8.35 -3.08 4.04
N VAL A 105 8.27 -1.90 3.40
CA VAL A 105 7.93 -0.66 4.12
C VAL A 105 6.49 -0.68 4.64
N ALA A 106 5.54 -1.28 3.91
CA ALA A 106 4.20 -1.54 4.44
C ALA A 106 4.23 -2.47 5.68
N GLY A 107 5.07 -3.51 5.63
CA GLY A 107 5.37 -4.38 6.78
C GLY A 107 5.89 -3.59 7.99
N THR A 108 6.78 -2.62 7.78
CA THR A 108 7.25 -1.70 8.83
C THR A 108 6.08 -0.93 9.46
N GLY A 109 5.16 -0.41 8.65
CA GLY A 109 3.93 0.22 9.15
C GLY A 109 3.13 -0.70 10.07
N SER A 110 3.00 -1.99 9.71
CA SER A 110 2.30 -2.97 10.56
C SER A 110 2.98 -3.21 11.90
N ILE A 111 4.32 -3.15 11.99
CA ILE A 111 5.04 -3.24 13.27
C ILE A 111 4.66 -2.06 14.18
N TYR A 112 4.51 -0.87 13.62
CA TYR A 112 4.05 0.29 14.38
C TYR A 112 2.59 0.17 14.83
N THR A 113 1.74 -0.46 14.02
CA THR A 113 0.40 -0.85 14.49
C THR A 113 0.49 -1.79 15.70
N VAL A 114 1.37 -2.80 15.69
CA VAL A 114 1.56 -3.68 16.86
C VAL A 114 2.11 -2.90 18.07
N CYS A 115 3.08 -2.00 17.88
CA CYS A 115 3.59 -1.09 18.91
C CYS A 115 2.45 -0.33 19.60
N ARG A 116 1.55 0.29 18.82
CA ARG A 116 0.38 0.99 19.35
C ARG A 116 -0.57 0.06 20.12
N VAL A 117 -0.93 -1.08 19.52
CA VAL A 117 -1.94 -1.99 20.08
C VAL A 117 -1.45 -2.68 21.35
N SER A 118 -0.18 -3.06 21.39
CA SER A 118 0.43 -3.74 22.54
C SER A 118 0.83 -2.77 23.66
N GLY A 119 1.18 -1.52 23.32
CA GLY A 119 1.83 -0.59 24.23
C GLY A 119 3.27 -0.97 24.59
N ASP A 120 3.88 -1.92 23.89
CA ASP A 120 5.23 -2.43 24.16
C ASP A 120 6.27 -1.78 23.22
N SER A 121 7.25 -1.10 23.83
CA SER A 121 8.31 -0.39 23.11
C SER A 121 9.20 -1.29 22.27
N LYS A 122 9.24 -2.62 22.53
CA LYS A 122 10.02 -3.56 21.71
C LYS A 122 9.60 -3.50 20.23
N TYR A 123 8.31 -3.35 19.96
CA TYR A 123 7.81 -3.25 18.58
C TYR A 123 8.13 -1.88 17.99
N CYS A 124 8.02 -0.81 18.77
CA CYS A 124 8.37 0.53 18.30
C CYS A 124 9.86 0.59 17.90
N ASN A 125 10.74 -0.02 18.70
CA ASN A 125 12.18 -0.10 18.40
C ASN A 125 12.49 -0.96 17.16
N ALA A 126 11.77 -2.06 16.97
CA ALA A 126 11.90 -2.90 15.78
C ALA A 126 11.40 -2.16 14.52
N GLY A 127 10.28 -1.45 14.63
CA GLY A 127 9.76 -0.56 13.59
C GLY A 127 10.76 0.54 13.25
N ASP A 128 11.36 1.19 14.26
CA ASP A 128 12.37 2.24 14.07
C ASP A 128 13.61 1.72 13.35
N SER A 129 14.05 0.50 13.67
CA SER A 129 15.17 -0.13 12.97
C SER A 129 14.84 -0.44 11.51
N ALA A 130 13.61 -0.90 11.23
CA ALA A 130 13.16 -1.16 9.86
C ALA A 130 12.96 0.13 9.06
N LEU A 131 12.33 1.14 9.65
CA LEU A 131 12.10 2.42 8.98
C LEU A 131 13.44 3.10 8.65
N ASP A 132 14.37 3.16 9.60
CA ASP A 132 15.72 3.69 9.39
C ASP A 132 16.40 3.03 8.18
N HIS A 133 16.33 1.70 8.08
CA HIS A 133 16.85 0.96 6.94
C HIS A 133 16.21 1.38 5.61
N TYR A 134 14.88 1.47 5.54
CA TYR A 134 14.19 1.79 4.29
C TYR A 134 14.29 3.27 3.89
N LEU A 135 14.50 4.19 4.84
CA LEU A 135 14.73 5.61 4.55
C LEU A 135 16.02 5.86 3.77
N GLU A 136 17.01 4.96 3.84
CA GLU A 136 18.24 5.03 3.03
C GLU A 136 17.99 4.95 1.52
N PHE A 137 16.81 4.45 1.11
CA PHE A 137 16.42 4.29 -0.29
C PHE A 137 15.57 5.46 -0.82
N LEU A 138 15.36 6.51 -0.01
CA LEU A 138 14.71 7.72 -0.47
C LEU A 138 15.68 8.55 -1.32
N VAL A 139 15.22 8.99 -2.48
CA VAL A 139 15.97 9.85 -3.39
C VAL A 139 15.24 11.16 -3.64
N SER A 140 16.01 12.22 -3.87
CA SER A 140 15.51 13.53 -4.28
C SER A 140 16.25 13.96 -5.55
N GLU A 141 15.50 14.32 -6.59
CA GLU A 141 16.04 14.90 -7.81
C GLU A 141 15.20 16.14 -8.19
N PRO A 142 15.41 17.29 -7.53
CA PRO A 142 14.55 18.48 -7.68
C PRO A 142 14.46 19.04 -9.11
N GLU A 143 15.44 18.73 -9.96
CA GLU A 143 15.45 19.07 -11.38
C GLU A 143 14.47 18.21 -12.20
N LYS A 144 14.06 17.05 -11.69
CA LYS A 144 13.24 16.05 -12.38
C LYS A 144 11.85 15.88 -11.78
N PHE A 145 11.72 15.93 -10.46
CA PHE A 145 10.44 15.81 -9.77
C PHE A 145 10.42 16.61 -8.46
N LYS A 146 9.24 16.84 -7.91
CA LYS A 146 9.07 17.52 -6.61
C LYS A 146 9.06 16.51 -5.47
N GLY A 147 9.69 16.85 -4.35
CA GLY A 147 9.70 16.01 -3.15
C GLY A 147 10.76 14.92 -3.18
N ILE A 148 10.44 13.78 -2.55
CA ILE A 148 11.30 12.60 -2.47
C ILE A 148 10.50 11.33 -2.79
N CYS A 149 11.18 10.28 -3.25
CA CYS A 149 10.54 9.00 -3.53
C CYS A 149 11.38 7.81 -3.11
N LEU A 150 10.71 6.70 -2.79
CA LEU A 150 11.35 5.43 -2.50
C LEU A 150 11.83 4.78 -3.81
N TYR A 151 13.15 4.79 -4.03
CA TYR A 151 13.76 4.24 -5.23
C TYR A 151 14.15 2.78 -5.05
N THR A 152 13.44 1.90 -5.76
CA THR A 152 13.60 0.45 -5.63
C THR A 152 13.42 -0.19 -6.99
N GLU A 153 14.15 -1.27 -7.26
CA GLU A 153 13.98 -2.05 -8.51
C GLU A 153 14.11 -1.22 -9.80
N GLY A 154 14.86 -0.11 -9.77
CA GLY A 154 15.08 0.74 -10.94
C GLY A 154 14.05 1.86 -11.15
N SER A 155 13.08 2.03 -10.26
CA SER A 155 12.10 3.11 -10.36
C SER A 155 11.61 3.63 -9.00
N CYS A 156 10.99 4.81 -9.02
CA CYS A 156 10.16 5.30 -7.94
C CYS A 156 8.71 4.95 -8.24
N GLN A 157 8.22 3.86 -7.62
CA GLN A 157 6.82 3.47 -7.72
C GLN A 157 5.97 4.31 -6.76
N LEU A 158 4.78 4.71 -7.19
CA LEU A 158 3.87 5.55 -6.40
C LEU A 158 3.57 4.93 -5.02
N SER A 159 3.31 3.62 -5.01
CA SER A 159 3.08 2.81 -3.81
C SER A 159 4.22 2.89 -2.81
N GLY A 160 5.47 2.99 -3.26
CA GLY A 160 6.62 3.09 -2.36
C GLY A 160 6.55 4.37 -1.53
N SER A 161 6.22 5.50 -2.15
CA SER A 161 6.06 6.76 -1.42
C SER A 161 4.82 6.76 -0.54
N ALA A 162 3.68 6.25 -1.04
CA ALA A 162 2.44 6.19 -0.27
C ALA A 162 2.57 5.31 0.98
N LEU A 163 3.14 4.10 0.86
CA LEU A 163 3.32 3.19 1.99
C LEU A 163 4.42 3.64 2.96
N THR A 164 5.35 4.49 2.51
CA THR A 164 6.31 5.15 3.43
C THR A 164 5.60 6.23 4.26
N VAL A 165 4.66 6.99 3.68
CA VAL A 165 3.80 7.92 4.44
C VAL A 165 2.96 7.15 5.47
N ASP A 166 2.33 6.05 5.09
CA ASP A 166 1.56 5.17 6.00
C ASP A 166 2.43 4.64 7.15
N ALA A 167 3.66 4.22 6.88
CA ALA A 167 4.58 3.78 7.93
C ALA A 167 4.95 4.91 8.91
N ILE A 168 5.20 6.12 8.41
CA ILE A 168 5.47 7.31 9.24
C ILE A 168 4.23 7.68 10.06
N TYR A 169 3.05 7.65 9.45
CA TYR A 169 1.78 7.92 10.12
C TYR A 169 1.53 6.95 11.27
N LYS A 170 1.68 5.63 11.03
CA LYS A 170 1.54 4.61 12.06
C LYS A 170 2.59 4.71 13.16
N ARG A 171 3.82 5.09 12.82
CA ARG A 171 4.85 5.40 13.83
C ARG A 171 4.41 6.55 14.73
N TRP A 172 3.93 7.64 14.15
CA TRP A 172 3.42 8.79 14.90
C TRP A 172 2.25 8.39 15.78
N GLN A 173 1.32 7.56 15.30
CA GLN A 173 0.24 7.02 16.13
C GLN A 173 0.74 6.15 17.31
N GLY A 174 1.78 5.34 17.09
CA GLY A 174 2.32 4.45 18.13
C GLY A 174 3.24 5.14 19.14
N THR A 175 3.94 6.21 18.74
CA THR A 175 4.98 6.85 19.56
C THR A 175 4.65 8.28 19.99
N GLY A 176 3.69 8.92 19.33
CA GLY A 176 3.41 10.35 19.47
C GLY A 176 4.54 11.26 18.98
N ASN A 177 5.54 10.73 18.25
CA ASN A 177 6.76 11.45 17.90
C ASN A 177 7.11 11.33 16.40
N PHE A 178 7.49 12.45 15.81
CA PHE A 178 7.97 12.53 14.42
C PHE A 178 9.49 12.42 14.28
N PHE A 179 10.25 12.47 15.36
CA PHE A 179 11.70 12.35 15.29
C PHE A 179 12.13 10.89 15.34
N LEU A 180 12.90 10.47 14.33
CA LEU A 180 13.67 9.23 14.30
C LEU A 180 15.15 9.62 14.24
N LYS A 181 15.85 9.48 15.37
CA LYS A 181 17.18 10.08 15.55
C LYS A 181 17.11 11.60 15.25
N ASP A 182 17.91 12.08 14.31
CA ASP A 182 17.95 13.48 13.88
C ASP A 182 17.03 13.79 12.68
N ILE A 183 16.27 12.80 12.19
CA ILE A 183 15.37 12.94 11.03
C ILE A 183 13.99 13.39 11.52
N ASN A 184 13.48 14.48 10.96
CA ASN A 184 12.08 14.90 11.12
C ASN A 184 11.20 14.18 10.10
N LEU A 185 10.51 13.13 10.53
CA LEU A 185 9.67 12.31 9.64
C LEU A 185 8.44 13.05 9.12
N LEU A 186 7.98 14.13 9.77
CA LEU A 186 6.88 14.93 9.23
C LEU A 186 7.31 15.64 7.95
N ASP A 187 8.53 16.18 7.92
CA ASP A 187 9.09 16.81 6.72
C ASP A 187 9.29 15.76 5.62
N THR A 188 9.80 14.57 5.98
CA THR A 188 9.91 13.43 5.06
C THR A 188 8.56 13.03 4.47
N ALA A 189 7.51 12.94 5.29
CA ALA A 189 6.16 12.60 4.84
C ALA A 189 5.61 13.67 3.89
N VAL A 190 5.82 14.95 4.20
CA VAL A 190 5.42 16.07 3.32
C VAL A 190 6.12 15.97 1.97
N ASP A 191 7.42 15.70 1.93
CA ASP A 191 8.17 15.56 0.68
C ASP A 191 7.72 14.33 -0.13
N LEU A 192 7.38 13.22 0.54
CA LEU A 192 6.77 12.06 -0.12
C LEU A 192 5.39 12.40 -0.70
N GLY A 193 4.58 13.19 0.02
CA GLY A 193 3.29 13.71 -0.44
C GLY A 193 3.42 14.61 -1.66
N LEU A 194 4.44 15.46 -1.71
CA LEU A 194 4.73 16.30 -2.87
C LEU A 194 5.10 15.45 -4.10
N PHE A 195 5.83 14.35 -3.91
CA PHE A 195 6.07 13.40 -5.00
C PHE A 195 4.78 12.74 -5.47
N ILE A 196 3.94 12.25 -4.56
CA ILE A 196 2.63 11.66 -4.90
C ILE A 196 1.81 12.62 -5.77
N ILE A 197 1.71 13.90 -5.39
CA ILE A 197 0.97 14.91 -6.16
C ILE A 197 1.65 15.19 -7.51
N SER A 198 2.98 15.14 -7.58
CA SER A 198 3.69 15.32 -8.86
C SER A 198 3.38 14.22 -9.88
N MET A 199 2.89 13.06 -9.43
CA MET A 199 2.51 11.93 -10.27
C MET A 199 1.07 12.03 -10.81
N ARG A 200 0.33 13.11 -10.51
CA ARG A 200 -1.06 13.30 -10.97
C ARG A 200 -1.14 13.34 -12.50
N LYS A 201 -2.14 12.63 -13.05
CA LYS A 201 -2.54 12.74 -14.45
C LYS A 201 -3.56 13.88 -14.63
N PRO A 202 -3.65 14.51 -15.82
CA PRO A 202 -4.65 15.56 -16.09
C PRO A 202 -6.10 15.15 -15.82
N GLU A 203 -6.44 13.88 -16.09
CA GLU A 203 -7.77 13.31 -15.89
C GLU A 203 -8.13 13.03 -14.42
N GLY A 204 -7.15 13.07 -13.51
CA GLY A 204 -7.38 12.90 -12.09
C GLY A 204 -7.01 11.54 -11.50
N ASP A 205 -6.29 10.70 -12.23
CA ASP A 205 -5.59 9.51 -11.68
C ASP A 205 -4.11 9.84 -11.36
N PHE A 206 -3.28 8.82 -11.13
CA PHE A 206 -1.82 8.94 -11.04
C PHE A 206 -1.08 8.08 -12.07
N TYR A 207 0.13 8.50 -12.42
CA TYR A 207 1.14 7.58 -12.93
C TYR A 207 1.64 6.70 -11.77
N HIS A 208 1.94 5.44 -12.05
CA HIS A 208 2.29 4.47 -11.00
C HIS A 208 3.78 4.18 -10.87
N SER A 209 4.59 4.63 -11.83
CA SER A 209 6.04 4.49 -11.80
C SER A 209 6.72 5.68 -12.45
N PHE A 210 7.80 6.13 -11.82
CA PHE A 210 8.68 7.20 -12.28
C PHE A 210 10.12 6.70 -12.37
N ASP A 211 10.81 7.03 -13.45
CA ASP A 211 12.23 6.71 -13.62
C ASP A 211 13.08 7.96 -13.31
N PRO A 212 13.81 7.97 -12.18
CA PRO A 212 14.62 9.12 -11.80
C PRO A 212 15.96 9.23 -12.54
N HIS A 213 16.48 8.17 -13.17
CA HIS A 213 17.86 8.18 -13.70
C HIS A 213 17.96 8.44 -15.19
N PHE A 214 16.98 8.01 -15.99
CA PHE A 214 17.01 8.27 -17.42
C PHE A 214 16.46 9.67 -17.73
N ALA A 215 15.26 9.77 -18.28
CA ALA A 215 14.69 11.05 -18.71
C ALA A 215 13.96 11.82 -17.60
N GLY A 216 13.86 11.28 -16.37
CA GLY A 216 12.97 11.85 -15.36
C GLY A 216 11.52 11.74 -15.81
N THR A 217 11.12 10.53 -16.24
CA THR A 217 9.84 10.31 -16.91
C THR A 217 8.99 9.29 -16.19
N VAL A 218 7.69 9.51 -16.23
CA VAL A 218 6.69 8.51 -15.85
C VAL A 218 6.65 7.38 -16.88
N ASN A 219 6.29 6.18 -16.44
CA ASN A 219 5.93 5.07 -17.32
C ASN A 219 4.40 5.04 -17.50
N PRO A 220 3.85 5.45 -18.65
CA PRO A 220 2.41 5.50 -18.87
C PRO A 220 1.75 4.11 -18.95
N ASP A 221 2.52 3.07 -19.28
CA ASP A 221 2.02 1.70 -19.46
C ASP A 221 2.09 0.87 -18.16
N TYR A 222 2.80 1.37 -17.15
CA TYR A 222 2.85 0.69 -15.85
C TYR A 222 1.59 0.96 -15.04
N PHE A 223 0.87 -0.11 -14.71
CA PHE A 223 -0.35 -0.06 -13.91
C PHE A 223 -0.26 -0.98 -12.70
N SER A 224 -0.66 -0.46 -11.55
CA SER A 224 -0.82 -1.19 -10.29
C SER A 224 -2.22 -0.87 -9.77
N ALA A 225 -2.99 -1.92 -9.49
CA ALA A 225 -4.41 -1.79 -9.16
C ALA A 225 -4.68 -1.08 -7.82
N PHE A 226 -3.67 -0.95 -6.96
CA PHE A 226 -3.79 -0.44 -5.59
C PHE A 226 -3.13 0.93 -5.39
N SER A 227 -2.28 1.36 -6.33
CA SER A 227 -1.45 2.55 -6.12
C SER A 227 -2.26 3.84 -5.95
N SER A 228 -3.39 3.99 -6.64
CA SER A 228 -4.26 5.16 -6.48
C SER A 228 -4.96 5.16 -5.12
N GLY A 229 -5.41 4.01 -4.62
CA GLY A 229 -5.99 3.86 -3.28
C GLY A 229 -4.98 4.13 -2.17
N GLU A 230 -3.75 3.61 -2.30
CA GLU A 230 -2.64 3.87 -1.37
C GLU A 230 -2.28 5.37 -1.35
N ALA A 231 -2.18 6.00 -2.52
CA ALA A 231 -1.91 7.43 -2.63
C ALA A 231 -3.04 8.28 -2.02
N LEU A 232 -4.30 7.91 -2.25
CA LEU A 232 -5.45 8.58 -1.64
C LEU A 232 -5.40 8.49 -0.11
N LEU A 233 -5.08 7.30 0.44
CA LEU A 233 -4.92 7.11 1.88
C LEU A 233 -3.79 7.99 2.44
N ALA A 234 -2.61 7.96 1.80
CA ALA A 234 -1.45 8.76 2.22
C ALA A 234 -1.75 10.27 2.27
N LEU A 235 -2.55 10.79 1.31
CA LEU A 235 -2.99 12.19 1.34
C LEU A 235 -3.91 12.49 2.52
N MET A 236 -4.78 11.56 2.93
CA MET A 236 -5.61 11.70 4.12
C MET A 236 -4.79 11.63 5.42
N GLU A 237 -3.76 10.78 5.48
CA GLU A 237 -2.83 10.71 6.61
C GLU A 237 -2.00 11.99 6.74
N LEU A 238 -1.53 12.55 5.62
CA LEU A 238 -0.88 13.86 5.61
C LEU A 238 -1.80 14.97 6.10
N TYR A 239 -3.08 14.94 5.71
CA TYR A 239 -4.07 15.87 6.24
C TYR A 239 -4.19 15.76 7.76
N GLU A 240 -4.25 14.55 8.30
CA GLU A 240 -4.36 14.37 9.75
C GLU A 240 -3.10 14.81 10.50
N MET A 241 -1.91 14.42 10.04
CA MET A 241 -0.65 14.77 10.69
C MET A 241 -0.42 16.28 10.71
N THR A 242 -0.74 16.97 9.61
CA THR A 242 -0.43 18.39 9.41
C THR A 242 -1.59 19.32 9.73
N GLY A 243 -2.84 18.85 9.66
CA GLY A 243 -4.03 19.69 9.70
C GLY A 243 -4.19 20.65 8.51
N ASN A 244 -3.42 20.47 7.43
CA ASN A 244 -3.39 21.40 6.30
C ASN A 244 -4.38 20.97 5.20
N ASP A 245 -5.41 21.80 4.96
CA ASP A 245 -6.47 21.56 3.99
C ASP A 245 -6.00 21.37 2.53
N PHE A 246 -4.75 21.73 2.22
CA PHE A 246 -4.12 21.37 0.95
C PHE A 246 -4.22 19.86 0.68
N TRP A 247 -3.84 19.03 1.66
CA TRP A 247 -3.84 17.58 1.49
C TRP A 247 -5.25 17.01 1.36
N LEU A 248 -6.20 17.53 2.15
CA LEU A 248 -7.61 17.15 2.03
C LEU A 248 -8.18 17.52 0.65
N THR A 249 -7.83 18.69 0.13
CA THR A 249 -8.27 19.12 -1.21
C THR A 249 -7.74 18.16 -2.28
N GLN A 250 -6.46 17.80 -2.21
CA GLN A 250 -5.87 16.84 -3.15
C GLN A 250 -6.51 15.46 -3.04
N ALA A 251 -6.74 14.96 -1.82
CA ALA A 251 -7.44 13.69 -1.59
C ALA A 251 -8.86 13.71 -2.19
N ARG A 252 -9.61 14.80 -2.05
CA ARG A 252 -10.96 14.94 -2.63
C ARG A 252 -10.95 14.91 -4.15
N GLU A 253 -10.01 15.58 -4.79
CA GLU A 253 -9.88 15.59 -6.25
C GLU A 253 -9.52 14.20 -6.80
N VAL A 254 -8.65 13.45 -6.10
CA VAL A 254 -8.32 12.06 -6.42
C VAL A 254 -9.56 11.18 -6.28
N ASN A 255 -10.22 11.24 -5.12
CA ASN A 255 -11.39 10.42 -4.83
C ASN A 255 -12.54 10.69 -5.81
N ALA A 256 -12.78 11.96 -6.18
CA ALA A 256 -13.80 12.33 -7.16
C ALA A 256 -13.58 11.68 -8.52
N TYR A 257 -12.32 11.45 -8.93
CA TYR A 257 -12.02 10.64 -10.11
C TYR A 257 -12.24 9.14 -9.84
N MET A 258 -11.69 8.60 -8.74
CA MET A 258 -11.74 7.17 -8.45
C MET A 258 -13.17 6.62 -8.38
N ILE A 259 -14.11 7.38 -7.79
CA ILE A 259 -15.52 6.94 -7.68
C ILE A 259 -16.26 6.89 -9.03
N THR A 260 -15.66 7.40 -10.11
CA THR A 260 -16.20 7.29 -11.48
C THR A 260 -15.70 6.04 -12.21
N GLN A 261 -14.72 5.33 -11.64
CA GLN A 261 -14.11 4.15 -12.24
C GLN A 261 -14.87 2.87 -11.87
N PRO A 262 -14.65 1.74 -12.58
CA PRO A 262 -15.22 0.46 -12.17
C PRO A 262 -14.83 0.10 -10.73
N VAL A 263 -15.81 -0.38 -9.96
CA VAL A 263 -15.60 -0.84 -8.59
C VAL A 263 -14.72 -2.08 -8.57
N THR A 264 -13.74 -2.10 -7.67
CA THR A 264 -12.83 -3.24 -7.43
C THR A 264 -12.73 -3.58 -5.94
N GLU A 265 -12.01 -4.64 -5.58
CA GLU A 265 -11.73 -5.01 -4.17
C GLU A 265 -10.62 -4.12 -3.55
N ASP A 266 -10.60 -2.82 -3.84
CA ASP A 266 -9.56 -1.89 -3.34
C ASP A 266 -9.77 -1.56 -1.85
N HIS A 267 -9.10 -2.34 -1.01
CA HIS A 267 -9.06 -2.14 0.44
C HIS A 267 -8.39 -0.83 0.87
N TRP A 268 -7.50 -0.24 0.06
CA TRP A 268 -6.90 1.05 0.40
C TRP A 268 -7.89 2.21 0.22
N HIS A 269 -8.71 2.15 -0.83
CA HIS A 269 -9.83 3.08 -0.99
C HIS A 269 -10.84 2.95 0.16
N SER A 270 -11.03 1.72 0.68
CA SER A 270 -11.84 1.48 1.87
C SER A 270 -11.31 2.22 3.12
N TYR A 271 -9.99 2.17 3.37
CA TYR A 271 -9.36 2.96 4.44
C TYR A 271 -9.52 4.46 4.23
N ALA A 272 -9.34 4.94 3.00
CA ALA A 272 -9.54 6.34 2.67
C ALA A 272 -10.97 6.80 2.97
N PHE A 273 -12.00 5.98 2.70
CA PHE A 273 -13.37 6.30 3.09
C PHE A 273 -13.56 6.37 4.61
N SER A 274 -12.92 5.47 5.39
CA SER A 274 -12.94 5.58 6.86
C SER A 274 -12.33 6.89 7.33
N MET A 275 -11.17 7.28 6.79
CA MET A 275 -10.54 8.56 7.13
C MET A 275 -11.37 9.76 6.69
N LEU A 276 -11.96 9.74 5.51
CA LEU A 276 -12.85 10.81 5.04
C LEU A 276 -14.09 10.94 5.93
N ALA A 277 -14.69 9.83 6.36
CA ALA A 277 -15.82 9.84 7.28
C ALA A 277 -15.45 10.40 8.66
N ARG A 278 -14.24 10.12 9.15
CA ARG A 278 -13.76 10.59 10.46
C ARG A 278 -13.31 12.04 10.46
N LEU A 279 -12.52 12.44 9.47
CA LEU A 279 -11.82 13.74 9.43
C LEU A 279 -12.59 14.81 8.64
N SER A 280 -13.60 14.40 7.87
CA SER A 280 -14.36 15.29 7.00
C SER A 280 -15.82 14.80 6.86
N SER A 281 -16.22 14.38 5.66
CA SER A 281 -17.57 13.88 5.38
C SER A 281 -17.56 12.94 4.17
N LEU A 282 -18.57 12.09 4.02
CA LEU A 282 -18.78 11.33 2.78
C LEU A 282 -19.95 11.93 2.02
N THR A 283 -19.81 12.12 0.70
CA THR A 283 -20.93 12.46 -0.17
C THR A 283 -21.85 11.25 -0.38
N SER A 284 -22.97 11.44 -1.07
CA SER A 284 -23.85 10.32 -1.43
C SER A 284 -23.15 9.36 -2.40
N GLU A 285 -22.39 9.90 -3.35
CA GLU A 285 -21.63 9.14 -4.35
C GLU A 285 -20.49 8.35 -3.71
N ASP A 286 -19.80 8.94 -2.71
CA ASP A 286 -18.79 8.23 -1.91
C ASP A 286 -19.40 7.00 -1.23
N LYS A 287 -20.56 7.16 -0.59
CA LYS A 287 -21.26 6.08 0.10
C LYS A 287 -21.73 4.99 -0.85
N GLU A 288 -22.25 5.36 -2.03
CA GLU A 288 -22.66 4.41 -3.06
C GLU A 288 -21.46 3.58 -3.56
N TYR A 289 -20.33 4.24 -3.84
CA TYR A 289 -19.12 3.55 -4.27
C TYR A 289 -18.56 2.61 -3.19
N ALA A 290 -18.53 3.08 -1.93
CA ALA A 290 -18.14 2.28 -0.77
C ALA A 290 -19.02 1.01 -0.59
N VAL A 291 -20.33 1.12 -0.79
CA VAL A 291 -21.25 -0.04 -0.83
C VAL A 291 -20.91 -0.97 -1.98
N GLY A 292 -20.55 -0.42 -3.14
CA GLY A 292 -20.03 -1.18 -4.28
C GLY A 292 -18.81 -2.02 -3.92
N ILE A 293 -17.81 -1.45 -3.25
CA ILE A 293 -16.59 -2.17 -2.84
C ILE A 293 -16.95 -3.32 -1.91
N ALA A 294 -17.74 -3.06 -0.85
CA ALA A 294 -18.16 -4.09 0.09
C ALA A 294 -18.89 -5.25 -0.61
N ASN A 295 -19.84 -4.94 -1.49
CA ASN A 295 -20.53 -5.96 -2.28
C ASN A 295 -19.58 -6.74 -3.20
N THR A 296 -18.58 -6.08 -3.80
CA THR A 296 -17.58 -6.75 -4.65
C THR A 296 -16.74 -7.73 -3.83
N VAL A 297 -16.27 -7.31 -2.66
CA VAL A 297 -15.51 -8.13 -1.72
C VAL A 297 -16.29 -9.36 -1.25
N ILE A 298 -17.56 -9.16 -0.85
CA ILE A 298 -18.48 -10.20 -0.37
C ILE A 298 -18.88 -11.14 -1.51
N ASN A 299 -19.20 -10.64 -2.71
CA ASN A 299 -19.51 -11.52 -3.84
C ASN A 299 -18.29 -12.36 -4.27
N GLY A 300 -17.07 -11.88 -4.02
CA GLY A 300 -15.84 -12.65 -4.15
C GLY A 300 -15.62 -13.73 -3.07
N GLN A 301 -16.47 -13.80 -2.03
CA GLN A 301 -16.33 -14.65 -0.83
C GLN A 301 -16.28 -16.15 -1.13
N VAL A 302 -17.09 -16.64 -2.08
CA VAL A 302 -17.20 -18.08 -2.39
C VAL A 302 -15.83 -18.66 -2.80
N ARG A 303 -14.97 -17.83 -3.39
CA ARG A 303 -13.58 -18.21 -3.67
C ARG A 303 -12.75 -18.09 -2.40
N SER A 304 -12.77 -16.95 -1.71
CA SER A 304 -11.83 -16.65 -0.62
C SER A 304 -11.75 -17.68 0.51
N LEU A 305 -12.85 -18.37 0.85
CA LEU A 305 -12.87 -19.34 1.95
C LEU A 305 -12.43 -20.78 1.57
N ASP A 306 -12.06 -21.01 0.31
CA ASP A 306 -11.46 -22.28 -0.11
C ASP A 306 -10.05 -22.42 0.48
N PRO A 307 -9.71 -23.54 1.15
CA PRO A 307 -8.39 -23.73 1.75
C PRO A 307 -7.20 -23.59 0.79
N ARG A 308 -7.42 -23.78 -0.51
CA ARG A 308 -6.41 -23.61 -1.58
C ARG A 308 -6.09 -22.14 -1.86
N ASN A 309 -7.00 -21.24 -1.49
CA ASN A 309 -6.80 -19.81 -1.68
C ASN A 309 -5.91 -19.24 -0.59
N THR A 310 -5.24 -18.15 -0.97
CA THR A 310 -4.27 -17.48 -0.11
C THR A 310 -4.96 -16.72 1.02
N SER A 311 -4.40 -16.84 2.22
CA SER A 311 -4.78 -16.06 3.40
C SER A 311 -4.56 -14.57 3.18
N ILE A 312 -3.58 -14.18 2.35
CA ILE A 312 -3.24 -12.79 2.03
C ILE A 312 -4.44 -12.07 1.41
N ALA A 313 -5.03 -12.66 0.37
CA ALA A 313 -6.21 -12.10 -0.30
C ALA A 313 -7.48 -12.14 0.57
N THR A 314 -7.50 -12.94 1.64
CA THR A 314 -8.62 -12.92 2.60
C THR A 314 -8.37 -11.89 3.71
N ALA A 315 -7.12 -11.66 4.09
CA ALA A 315 -6.75 -10.62 5.05
C ALA A 315 -7.06 -9.21 4.51
N THR A 316 -6.82 -8.94 3.22
CA THR A 316 -7.23 -7.67 2.58
C THR A 316 -8.74 -7.46 2.60
N LYS A 317 -9.54 -8.54 2.59
CA LYS A 317 -11.00 -8.46 2.72
C LYS A 317 -11.42 -8.08 4.14
N VAL A 318 -10.70 -8.57 5.15
CA VAL A 318 -10.89 -8.12 6.54
C VAL A 318 -10.62 -6.62 6.63
N GLU A 319 -9.51 -6.14 6.07
CA GLU A 319 -9.19 -4.70 6.01
C GLU A 319 -10.30 -3.89 5.34
N SER A 320 -10.70 -4.27 4.12
CA SER A 320 -11.72 -3.55 3.37
C SER A 320 -13.04 -3.47 4.12
N LEU A 321 -13.58 -4.61 4.55
CA LEU A 321 -14.88 -4.62 5.21
C LEU A 321 -14.84 -3.92 6.58
N ALA A 322 -13.74 -4.00 7.32
CA ALA A 322 -13.61 -3.34 8.62
C ALA A 322 -13.55 -1.81 8.43
N ALA A 323 -12.74 -1.33 7.49
CA ALA A 323 -12.65 0.09 7.18
C ALA A 323 -13.99 0.64 6.65
N LEU A 324 -14.70 -0.11 5.79
CA LEU A 324 -16.03 0.29 5.32
C LEU A 324 -17.08 0.30 6.44
N ALA A 325 -17.02 -0.66 7.37
CA ALA A 325 -17.90 -0.67 8.55
C ALA A 325 -17.69 0.59 9.42
N GLN A 326 -16.43 0.99 9.64
CA GLN A 326 -16.12 2.26 10.32
C GLN A 326 -16.67 3.46 9.54
N ALA A 327 -16.46 3.52 8.23
CA ALA A 327 -16.93 4.61 7.37
C ALA A 327 -18.47 4.75 7.39
N PHE A 328 -19.19 3.63 7.30
CA PHE A 328 -20.64 3.61 7.39
C PHE A 328 -21.13 4.00 8.78
N TYR A 329 -20.54 3.48 9.85
CA TYR A 329 -20.87 3.87 11.22
C TYR A 329 -20.71 5.38 11.44
N LEU A 330 -19.55 5.93 11.10
CA LEU A 330 -19.23 7.36 11.29
C LEU A 330 -20.10 8.28 10.45
N SER A 331 -20.56 7.81 9.29
CA SER A 331 -21.40 8.59 8.37
C SER A 331 -22.91 8.34 8.53
N GLY A 332 -23.31 7.57 9.55
CA GLY A 332 -24.70 7.26 9.87
C GLY A 332 -25.40 6.30 8.89
N GLY A 333 -24.63 5.51 8.14
CA GLY A 333 -25.13 4.46 7.26
C GLY A 333 -25.33 3.10 7.95
N GLU A 334 -25.94 2.14 7.25
CA GLU A 334 -26.07 0.75 7.71
C GLU A 334 -24.74 0.00 7.55
N TYR A 335 -24.31 -0.68 8.61
CA TYR A 335 -22.99 -1.36 8.65
C TYR A 335 -23.09 -2.82 9.12
N GLU A 336 -24.16 -3.20 9.82
CA GLU A 336 -24.34 -4.50 10.46
C GLU A 336 -24.38 -5.67 9.46
N TRP A 337 -24.70 -5.40 8.19
CA TRP A 337 -24.73 -6.42 7.14
C TRP A 337 -23.32 -6.96 6.80
N LEU A 338 -22.25 -6.24 7.15
CA LEU A 338 -20.86 -6.65 6.92
C LEU A 338 -20.34 -7.67 7.94
N ASP A 339 -20.98 -7.74 9.10
CA ASP A 339 -20.49 -8.45 10.28
C ASP A 339 -20.28 -9.96 10.06
N SER A 340 -21.19 -10.59 9.31
CA SER A 340 -21.14 -12.03 9.06
C SER A 340 -19.88 -12.41 8.28
N ASP A 341 -19.59 -11.66 7.21
CA ASP A 341 -18.46 -11.92 6.33
C ASP A 341 -17.13 -11.51 6.96
N LEU A 342 -17.13 -10.40 7.71
CA LEU A 342 -16.00 -10.02 8.56
C LEU A 342 -15.59 -11.15 9.51
N ARG A 343 -16.54 -11.76 10.22
CA ARG A 343 -16.27 -12.89 11.11
C ARG A 343 -15.76 -14.12 10.34
N ALA A 344 -16.34 -14.42 9.19
CA ALA A 344 -15.94 -15.56 8.37
C ALA A 344 -14.49 -15.42 7.85
N PHE A 345 -14.15 -14.26 7.27
CA PHE A 345 -12.81 -13.98 6.76
C PHE A 345 -11.77 -13.94 7.89
N THR A 346 -12.10 -13.32 9.01
CA THR A 346 -11.24 -13.29 10.21
C THR A 346 -10.93 -14.71 10.69
N THR A 347 -11.96 -15.55 10.82
CA THR A 347 -11.80 -16.95 11.25
C THR A 347 -10.92 -17.74 10.29
N PHE A 348 -11.08 -17.52 8.98
CA PHE A 348 -10.28 -18.20 7.96
C PHE A 348 -8.79 -17.87 8.09
N VAL A 349 -8.45 -16.58 8.21
CA VAL A 349 -7.04 -16.17 8.32
C VAL A 349 -6.44 -16.55 9.67
N GLN A 350 -7.20 -16.52 10.78
CA GLN A 350 -6.73 -17.01 12.09
C GLN A 350 -6.30 -18.48 12.04
N ALA A 351 -7.02 -19.32 11.29
CA ALA A 351 -6.66 -20.72 11.10
C ALA A 351 -5.34 -20.92 10.33
N ARG A 352 -4.74 -19.84 9.82
CA ARG A 352 -3.47 -19.77 9.09
C ARG A 352 -2.35 -19.13 9.90
N GLN A 353 -2.60 -18.74 11.15
CA GLN A 353 -1.58 -18.20 12.03
C GLN A 353 -0.94 -19.30 12.88
N LEU A 354 0.36 -19.52 12.71
CA LEU A 354 1.09 -20.54 13.46
C LEU A 354 1.03 -20.27 14.98
N PRO A 355 0.87 -21.32 15.83
CA PRO A 355 0.91 -22.74 15.49
C PRO A 355 -0.43 -23.32 14.99
N ALA A 356 -1.51 -22.53 14.96
CA ALA A 356 -2.75 -22.98 14.36
C ALA A 356 -2.52 -23.27 12.87
N ASN A 357 -3.07 -24.39 12.41
CA ASN A 357 -3.07 -24.74 11.01
C ASN A 357 -4.28 -25.62 10.72
N ASN A 358 -5.02 -25.30 9.66
CA ASN A 358 -6.11 -26.12 9.14
C ASN A 358 -5.73 -26.89 7.87
N CYS A 359 -4.42 -27.06 7.63
CA CYS A 359 -3.86 -27.65 6.42
C CYS A 359 -3.16 -29.00 6.67
N ASN A 360 -3.36 -29.59 7.85
CA ASN A 360 -2.77 -30.87 8.27
C ASN A 360 -1.23 -30.89 8.19
N TRP A 361 -0.59 -29.75 8.38
CA TRP A 361 0.87 -29.69 8.46
C TRP A 361 1.33 -30.12 9.85
N GLU A 362 2.44 -30.87 9.90
CA GLU A 362 3.06 -31.23 11.16
C GLU A 362 3.84 -30.03 11.72
N ILE A 363 3.24 -29.32 12.66
CA ILE A 363 3.86 -28.16 13.30
C ILE A 363 4.62 -28.62 14.54
N THR A 364 5.95 -28.73 14.39
CA THR A 364 6.84 -29.09 15.49
C THR A 364 7.03 -27.94 16.48
N LYS A 365 7.59 -28.25 17.65
CA LYS A 365 8.00 -27.23 18.63
C LYS A 365 9.00 -26.24 18.02
N ASP A 366 9.94 -26.72 17.22
CA ASP A 366 10.97 -25.88 16.59
C ASP A 366 10.36 -24.92 15.57
N ILE A 367 9.40 -25.39 14.75
CA ILE A 367 8.63 -24.53 13.84
C ILE A 367 7.87 -23.47 14.64
N THR A 368 7.21 -23.86 15.74
CA THR A 368 6.47 -22.93 16.58
C THR A 368 7.38 -21.87 17.20
N THR A 369 8.55 -22.25 17.70
CA THR A 369 9.52 -21.32 18.29
C THR A 369 10.08 -20.34 17.25
N LYS A 370 10.34 -20.80 16.02
CA LYS A 370 10.97 -19.98 14.98
C LYS A 370 9.96 -19.11 14.21
N TYR A 371 8.77 -19.65 13.92
CA TYR A 371 7.81 -19.07 12.98
C TYR A 371 6.42 -18.82 13.59
N GLY A 372 6.20 -19.15 14.87
CA GLY A 372 4.94 -18.87 15.57
C GLY A 372 4.49 -17.42 15.39
N GLY A 373 3.18 -17.19 15.27
CA GLY A 373 2.59 -15.89 14.95
C GLY A 373 2.63 -15.51 13.46
N GLY A 374 3.46 -16.17 12.66
CA GLY A 374 3.49 -16.01 11.21
C GLY A 374 2.22 -16.57 10.55
N ILE A 375 1.84 -16.00 9.42
CA ILE A 375 0.61 -16.31 8.69
C ILE A 375 1.00 -16.87 7.33
N PHE A 376 0.72 -18.15 7.15
CA PHE A 376 1.10 -18.82 5.92
C PHE A 376 0.05 -18.61 4.82
N SER A 377 0.50 -18.71 3.56
CA SER A 377 -0.28 -18.39 2.37
C SER A 377 -1.46 -19.34 2.18
N SER A 378 -1.23 -20.62 1.87
CA SER A 378 -2.32 -21.57 1.61
C SER A 378 -1.96 -22.98 2.06
N CYS A 379 -2.88 -23.95 1.98
CA CYS A 379 -2.53 -25.36 2.27
C CYS A 379 -1.51 -25.96 1.30
N ASP A 380 -1.33 -25.34 0.13
CA ASP A 380 -0.37 -25.75 -0.89
C ASP A 380 0.90 -24.87 -0.89
N ASP A 381 0.95 -23.85 -0.04
CA ASP A 381 2.03 -22.85 0.02
C ASP A 381 2.35 -22.50 1.48
N ALA A 382 3.44 -23.11 1.97
CA ALA A 382 3.97 -22.91 3.31
C ALA A 382 4.72 -21.59 3.50
N SER A 383 4.66 -20.67 2.54
CA SER A 383 5.32 -19.39 2.67
C SER A 383 4.53 -18.42 3.57
N ILE A 384 5.28 -17.70 4.42
CA ILE A 384 4.83 -16.54 5.17
C ILE A 384 5.38 -15.32 4.46
N ARG A 385 4.50 -14.51 3.89
CA ARG A 385 4.86 -13.28 3.17
C ARG A 385 4.56 -12.06 4.04
N ILE A 386 5.43 -11.05 3.97
CA ILE A 386 5.32 -9.83 4.77
C ILE A 386 3.98 -9.10 4.57
N ASP A 387 3.48 -9.05 3.34
CA ASP A 387 2.19 -8.46 3.03
C ASP A 387 1.03 -9.23 3.68
N GLY A 388 1.12 -10.57 3.79
CA GLY A 388 0.13 -11.36 4.53
C GLY A 388 0.06 -10.98 6.02
N ILE A 389 1.22 -10.76 6.64
CA ILE A 389 1.31 -10.29 8.03
C ILE A 389 0.75 -8.87 8.15
N GLN A 390 1.15 -7.98 7.25
CA GLN A 390 0.72 -6.59 7.23
C GLN A 390 -0.80 -6.47 7.12
N HIS A 391 -1.41 -7.15 6.13
CA HIS A 391 -2.85 -7.13 5.92
C HIS A 391 -3.61 -7.70 7.12
N TRP A 392 -3.08 -8.76 7.75
CA TRP A 392 -3.70 -9.31 8.95
C TRP A 392 -3.67 -8.37 10.15
N VAL A 393 -2.48 -7.83 10.47
CA VAL A 393 -2.31 -6.91 11.59
C VAL A 393 -3.21 -5.69 11.43
N ASN A 394 -3.19 -5.06 10.26
CA ASN A 394 -4.00 -3.89 9.99
C ASN A 394 -5.50 -4.23 10.00
N GLY A 395 -5.92 -5.32 9.36
CA GLY A 395 -7.33 -5.68 9.22
C GLY A 395 -7.98 -6.06 10.54
N VAL A 396 -7.32 -6.86 11.37
CA VAL A 396 -7.83 -7.19 12.71
C VAL A 396 -7.84 -5.97 13.61
N THR A 397 -6.83 -5.09 13.50
CA THR A 397 -6.81 -3.84 14.24
C THR A 397 -8.03 -2.99 13.88
N ALA A 398 -8.27 -2.75 12.58
CA ALA A 398 -9.44 -2.02 12.11
C ALA A 398 -10.77 -2.68 12.54
N TYR A 399 -10.82 -4.02 12.55
CA TYR A 399 -12.01 -4.74 13.00
C TYR A 399 -12.27 -4.55 14.49
N LEU A 400 -11.23 -4.62 15.33
CA LEU A 400 -11.35 -4.38 16.77
C LEU A 400 -11.70 -2.93 17.08
N GLU A 401 -11.14 -1.96 16.35
CA GLU A 401 -11.49 -0.55 16.48
C GLU A 401 -12.96 -0.30 16.13
N TYR A 402 -13.45 -0.89 15.04
CA TYR A 402 -14.88 -0.89 14.70
C TYR A 402 -15.74 -1.48 15.83
N GLN A 403 -15.35 -2.63 16.39
CA GLN A 403 -16.07 -3.24 17.52
C GLN A 403 -16.09 -2.33 18.75
N SER A 404 -14.99 -1.62 19.05
CA SER A 404 -14.95 -0.63 20.12
C SER A 404 -15.89 0.55 19.84
N MET A 405 -15.96 1.04 18.60
CA MET A 405 -16.82 2.17 18.23
C MET A 405 -18.30 1.88 18.46
N ILE A 406 -18.77 0.67 18.14
CA ILE A 406 -20.18 0.29 18.29
C ILE A 406 -20.58 -0.04 19.73
N LYS A 407 -19.63 -0.44 20.59
CA LYS A 407 -19.85 -0.72 22.02
C LYS A 407 -20.02 0.52 22.90
N VAL A 408 -19.67 1.71 22.40
CA VAL A 408 -19.77 2.99 23.13
C VAL A 408 -21.23 3.52 23.14
N LYS A 409 -22.17 2.85 22.48
CA LYS A 409 -23.62 3.03 22.65
C LYS A 409 -24.17 2.08 23.70
#